data_AF-Q54IL4-F1
#
_entry.id   AF-Q54IL4-F1
#
_cell.length_a   1.000
_cell.length_b   1.000
_cell.length_c   1.000
_cell.angle_alpha   90.00
_cell.angle_beta   90.00
_cell.angle_gamma   90.00
#
_symmetry.space_group_name_H-M   'P 1'
#
loop_
_entity.id
_entity.type
_entity.pdbx_description
1 polymer ?
#
loop_
_entity_poly.entity_id
_entity_poly.type
_entity_poly.pdbx_seq_one_letter_code
_entity_poly.pdbx_strand_id
1 'polypeptide(L)'
;MTENDKYRFKEPKFSFTDYYKDFINLYPEEFDQVSKDIKNLKSGEKKFQVEASCYDLKIEYEECKKKLSFFHTYFCFEEANKFHECVKVNDRKFDRYLKYYIYSNKQSYMEYWENQEKEYLEKLQKETSKK
;
A
#
# COMPACT_ATOMS: atom_id res chain seq x y z
N MET A 1 -13.20 -26.23 -2.72
CA MET A 1 -12.13 -25.47 -2.06
C MET A 1 -10.92 -25.57 -2.97
N THR A 2 -10.45 -24.48 -3.57
CA THR A 2 -9.20 -24.52 -4.36
C THR A 2 -8.02 -24.72 -3.40
N GLU A 3 -7.03 -25.50 -3.79
CA GLU A 3 -5.80 -25.85 -3.05
C GLU A 3 -4.98 -24.66 -2.47
N ASN A 4 -5.41 -23.42 -2.70
CA ASN A 4 -4.66 -22.20 -2.42
C ASN A 4 -4.80 -21.63 -0.99
N ASP A 5 -5.64 -22.19 -0.12
CA ASP A 5 -5.82 -21.67 1.25
C ASP A 5 -5.15 -22.54 2.33
N LYS A 6 -3.97 -23.12 2.05
CA LYS A 6 -3.24 -23.91 3.07
C LYS A 6 -2.91 -23.08 4.31
N TYR A 7 -2.76 -21.76 4.17
CA TYR A 7 -2.48 -20.84 5.27
C TYR A 7 -3.34 -19.57 5.18
N ARG A 8 -3.92 -19.16 6.31
CA ARG A 8 -4.54 -17.84 6.47
C ARG A 8 -3.55 -16.89 7.12
N PHE A 9 -2.95 -16.00 6.35
CA PHE A 9 -2.05 -14.97 6.88
C PHE A 9 -2.84 -13.75 7.37
N LYS A 10 -2.40 -13.16 8.50
CA LYS A 10 -2.96 -11.89 9.02
C LYS A 10 -2.86 -10.81 7.96
N GLU A 11 -3.78 -9.85 8.01
CA GLU A 11 -3.74 -8.72 7.10
C GLU A 11 -2.55 -7.80 7.44
N PRO A 12 -1.65 -7.50 6.47
CA PRO A 12 -0.51 -6.64 6.72
C PRO A 12 -0.94 -5.18 6.95
N LYS A 13 -0.25 -4.49 7.86
CA LYS A 13 -0.39 -3.05 8.09
C LYS A 13 0.72 -2.30 7.34
N PHE A 14 0.58 -2.14 6.03
CA PHE A 14 1.52 -1.36 5.23
C PHE A 14 1.42 0.13 5.56
N SER A 15 2.56 0.84 5.51
CA SER A 15 2.63 2.26 5.86
C SER A 15 2.30 3.13 4.65
N PHE A 16 1.07 3.64 4.62
CA PHE A 16 0.60 4.59 3.63
C PHE A 16 -0.06 5.78 4.37
N THR A 17 0.37 7.00 4.08
CA THR A 17 -0.17 8.23 4.68
C THR A 17 -0.78 9.09 3.59
N ASP A 18 -1.99 9.59 3.78
CA ASP A 18 -2.61 10.48 2.80
C ASP A 18 -1.71 11.69 2.53
N TYR A 19 -1.35 11.87 1.25
CA TYR A 19 -0.46 12.93 0.80
C TYR A 19 -1.20 14.03 0.07
N TYR A 20 -2.44 13.80 -0.38
CA TYR A 20 -3.10 14.76 -1.26
C TYR A 20 -3.25 16.15 -0.61
N LYS A 21 -3.43 16.19 0.72
CA LYS A 21 -3.54 17.43 1.51
C LYS A 21 -2.27 18.27 1.46
N ASP A 22 -1.11 17.62 1.44
CA ASP A 22 0.18 18.30 1.39
C ASP A 22 0.45 18.95 0.03
N PHE A 23 -0.25 18.49 -1.01
CA PHE A 23 -0.08 18.92 -2.40
C PHE A 23 -1.36 19.49 -3.01
N ILE A 24 -2.30 19.93 -2.15
CA ILE A 24 -3.64 20.34 -2.59
C ILE A 24 -3.62 21.55 -3.51
N ASN A 25 -2.62 22.42 -3.36
CA ASN A 25 -2.47 23.66 -4.12
C ASN A 25 -1.77 23.47 -5.48
N LEU A 26 -1.32 22.25 -5.81
CA LEU A 26 -0.72 21.97 -7.12
C LEU A 26 -1.77 21.98 -8.22
N TYR A 27 -1.34 22.24 -9.46
CA TYR A 27 -2.17 21.97 -10.63
C TYR A 27 -2.35 20.46 -10.86
N PRO A 28 -3.43 20.01 -11.52
CA PRO A 28 -3.70 18.59 -11.70
C PRO A 28 -2.57 17.79 -12.34
N GLU A 29 -1.87 18.35 -13.32
CA GLU A 29 -0.74 17.70 -14.00
C GLU A 29 0.48 17.53 -13.07
N GLU A 30 0.72 18.50 -12.19
CA GLU A 30 1.79 18.45 -11.19
C GLU A 30 1.45 17.43 -10.10
N PHE A 31 0.19 17.42 -9.64
CA PHE A 31 -0.30 16.42 -8.69
C PHE A 31 -0.19 15.00 -9.25
N ASP A 32 -0.52 14.82 -10.52
CA ASP A 32 -0.36 13.54 -11.21
C ASP A 32 1.09 13.07 -11.26
N GLN A 33 2.04 14.00 -11.39
CA GLN A 33 3.46 13.69 -11.32
C GLN A 33 3.88 13.28 -9.90
N VAL A 34 3.43 14.01 -8.87
CA VAL A 34 3.65 13.63 -7.47
C VAL A 34 3.10 12.23 -7.17
N SER A 35 1.90 11.89 -7.66
CA SER A 35 1.35 10.54 -7.52
C SER A 35 2.23 9.46 -8.16
N LYS A 36 2.87 9.73 -9.30
CA LYS A 36 3.81 8.79 -9.94
C LYS A 36 5.08 8.65 -9.10
N ASP A 37 5.60 9.74 -8.57
CA ASP A 37 6.82 9.75 -7.76
C ASP A 37 6.61 9.00 -6.44
N ILE A 38 5.47 9.22 -5.77
CA ILE A 38 5.07 8.47 -4.56
C ILE A 38 4.90 6.99 -4.88
N LYS A 39 4.28 6.64 -6.01
CA LYS A 39 4.18 5.24 -6.44
C LYS A 39 5.56 4.59 -6.59
N ASN A 40 6.52 5.28 -7.20
CA ASN A 40 7.89 4.78 -7.36
C ASN A 40 8.60 4.63 -6.02
N LEU A 41 8.51 5.64 -5.14
CA LEU A 41 9.07 5.60 -3.78
C LEU A 41 8.54 4.40 -3.00
N LYS A 42 7.21 4.23 -2.95
CA LYS A 42 6.58 3.12 -2.23
C LYS A 42 6.86 1.76 -2.86
N SER A 43 7.01 1.69 -4.18
CA SER A 43 7.46 0.46 -4.84
C SER A 43 8.90 0.09 -4.46
N GLY A 44 9.78 1.07 -4.25
CA GLY A 44 11.15 0.84 -3.75
C GLY A 44 11.17 0.29 -2.32
N GLU A 45 10.22 0.67 -1.47
CA GLU A 45 10.06 0.16 -0.11
C GLU A 45 9.39 -1.23 -0.03
N LYS A 46 8.81 -1.71 -1.14
CA LYS A 46 7.94 -2.90 -1.18
C LYS A 46 8.56 -4.12 -0.51
N LYS A 47 9.78 -4.50 -0.93
CA LYS A 47 10.45 -5.71 -0.42
C LYS A 47 10.58 -5.68 1.10
N PHE A 48 11.01 -4.54 1.65
CA PHE A 48 11.18 -4.37 3.09
C PHE A 48 9.84 -4.48 3.82
N GLN A 49 8.80 -3.77 3.35
CA GLN A 49 7.48 -3.80 4.00
C GLN A 49 6.83 -5.19 3.94
N VAL A 50 6.97 -5.90 2.82
CA VAL A 50 6.44 -7.25 2.66
C VAL A 50 7.17 -8.24 3.57
N GLU A 51 8.51 -8.25 3.59
CA GLU A 51 9.27 -9.13 4.49
C GLU A 51 8.99 -8.83 5.96
N ALA A 52 8.91 -7.55 6.35
CA ALA A 52 8.56 -7.14 7.71
C ALA A 52 7.16 -7.61 8.11
N SER A 53 6.20 -7.63 7.17
CA SER A 53 4.85 -8.14 7.45
C SER A 53 4.78 -9.65 7.72
N CYS A 54 5.83 -10.41 7.35
CA CYS A 54 5.95 -11.85 7.55
C CYS A 54 7.02 -12.20 8.60
N TYR A 55 7.40 -11.23 9.46
CA TYR A 55 8.54 -11.35 10.37
C TYR A 55 8.41 -12.50 11.37
N ASP A 56 7.23 -12.73 11.94
CA ASP A 56 7.01 -13.83 12.89
C ASP A 56 7.34 -15.19 12.26
N LEU A 57 6.91 -15.43 11.02
CA LEU A 57 7.20 -16.65 10.27
C LEU A 57 8.67 -16.77 9.87
N LYS A 58 9.33 -15.63 9.63
CA LYS A 58 10.77 -15.59 9.40
C LYS A 58 11.54 -16.03 10.65
N ILE A 59 11.11 -15.61 11.84
CA ILE A 59 11.70 -16.06 13.10
C ILE A 59 11.53 -17.56 13.27
N GLU A 60 10.32 -18.09 13.09
CA GLU A 60 10.05 -19.53 13.19
C GLU A 60 10.97 -20.35 12.28
N TYR A 61 11.15 -19.90 11.04
CA TYR A 61 12.06 -20.54 10.09
C TYR A 61 13.53 -20.49 10.54
N GLU A 62 14.02 -19.34 11.00
CA GLU A 62 15.39 -19.20 11.49
C GLU A 62 15.64 -19.98 12.78
N GLU A 63 14.65 -20.09 13.66
CA GLU A 63 14.72 -20.94 14.85
C GLU A 63 14.78 -22.42 14.50
N CYS A 64 14.00 -22.87 13.51
CA CYS A 64 14.09 -24.25 13.02
C CYS A 64 15.49 -24.56 12.48
N LYS A 65 16.07 -23.65 11.68
CA LYS A 65 17.43 -23.80 11.14
C LYS A 65 18.47 -23.93 12.24
N LYS A 66 18.36 -23.15 13.32
CA LYS A 66 19.30 -23.20 14.45
C LYS A 66 19.24 -24.53 15.22
N LYS A 67 18.08 -25.19 15.29
CA LYS A 67 17.92 -26.48 15.97
C LYS A 67 18.56 -27.64 15.22
N LEU A 68 18.78 -27.52 13.90
CA LEU A 68 19.16 -28.63 13.03
C LEU A 68 20.43 -28.30 12.23
N SER A 69 21.59 -28.57 12.84
CA SER A 69 22.92 -28.21 12.30
C SER A 69 23.15 -28.58 10.83
N PHE A 70 22.83 -29.80 10.41
CA PHE A 70 23.19 -30.33 9.07
C PHE A 70 22.00 -30.63 8.14
N PHE A 71 20.84 -31.00 8.67
CA PHE A 71 19.67 -31.43 7.86
C PHE A 71 18.55 -30.38 7.75
N HIS A 72 18.82 -29.12 8.11
CA HIS A 72 17.81 -28.06 8.23
C HIS A 72 16.91 -27.90 6.99
N THR A 73 17.42 -28.05 5.77
CA THR A 73 16.62 -27.80 4.55
C THR A 73 15.44 -28.76 4.41
N TYR A 74 15.62 -30.03 4.79
CA TYR A 74 14.55 -31.03 4.71
C TYR A 74 13.57 -30.92 5.88
N PHE A 75 14.08 -30.68 7.08
CA PHE A 75 13.24 -30.68 8.28
C PHE A 75 12.51 -29.36 8.52
N CYS A 76 13.02 -28.22 8.01
CA CYS A 76 12.40 -26.91 8.15
C CYS A 76 11.59 -26.50 6.91
N PHE A 77 11.23 -27.46 6.06
CA PHE A 77 10.52 -27.21 4.81
C PHE A 77 9.14 -26.58 5.07
N GLU A 78 8.46 -26.98 6.14
CA GLU A 78 7.15 -26.44 6.47
C GLU A 78 7.22 -24.95 6.85
N GLU A 79 8.16 -24.57 7.71
CA GLU A 79 8.40 -23.18 8.14
C GLU A 79 8.86 -22.32 6.96
N ALA A 80 9.78 -22.84 6.12
CA ALA A 80 10.22 -22.16 4.92
C ALA A 80 9.03 -21.87 3.97
N ASN A 81 8.17 -22.86 3.73
CA ASN A 81 6.99 -22.69 2.88
C ASN A 81 6.00 -21.68 3.46
N LYS A 82 5.74 -21.73 4.78
CA LYS A 82 4.87 -20.75 5.45
C LYS A 82 5.38 -19.32 5.24
N PHE A 83 6.68 -19.10 5.47
CA PHE A 83 7.30 -17.79 5.27
C PHE A 83 7.24 -17.34 3.81
N HIS A 84 7.66 -18.18 2.86
CA HIS A 84 7.69 -17.80 1.44
C HIS A 84 6.28 -17.61 0.84
N GLU A 85 5.29 -18.41 1.23
CA GLU A 85 3.90 -18.18 0.82
C GLU A 85 3.34 -16.89 1.46
N CYS A 86 3.69 -16.56 2.70
CA CYS A 86 3.32 -15.28 3.30
C CYS A 86 3.86 -14.12 2.47
N VAL A 87 5.16 -14.15 2.13
CA VAL A 87 5.81 -13.11 1.31
C VAL A 87 5.10 -12.97 -0.03
N LYS A 88 4.83 -14.07 -0.73
CA LYS A 88 4.14 -14.09 -2.03
C LYS A 88 2.72 -13.55 -1.96
N VAL A 89 1.95 -13.90 -0.92
CA VAL A 89 0.58 -13.41 -0.73
C VAL A 89 0.61 -11.92 -0.39
N ASN A 90 1.46 -11.50 0.54
CA ASN A 90 1.55 -10.11 0.99
C ASN A 90 2.17 -9.20 -0.09
N ASP A 91 3.01 -9.71 -0.97
CA ASP A 91 3.51 -9.00 -2.16
C ASP A 91 2.35 -8.54 -3.06
N ARG A 92 1.40 -9.44 -3.36
CA ARG A 92 0.20 -9.12 -4.14
C ARG A 92 -0.74 -8.16 -3.40
N LYS A 93 -0.88 -8.34 -2.07
CA LYS A 93 -1.66 -7.42 -1.24
C LYS A 93 -1.06 -6.01 -1.25
N PHE A 94 0.26 -5.90 -1.21
CA PHE A 94 0.96 -4.62 -1.28
C PHE A 94 0.63 -3.88 -2.57
N ASP A 95 0.74 -4.54 -3.72
CA ASP A 95 0.42 -3.91 -5.01
C ASP A 95 -1.04 -3.43 -5.08
N ARG A 96 -1.96 -4.23 -4.56
CA ARG A 96 -3.38 -3.87 -4.47
C ARG A 96 -3.58 -2.66 -3.56
N TYR A 97 -2.93 -2.63 -2.40
CA TYR A 97 -3.07 -1.54 -1.42
C TYR A 97 -2.42 -0.26 -1.91
N LEU A 98 -1.25 -0.36 -2.53
CA LEU A 98 -0.59 0.77 -3.18
C LEU A 98 -1.49 1.35 -4.29
N LYS A 99 -2.09 0.51 -5.14
CA LYS A 99 -3.03 0.98 -6.17
C LYS A 99 -4.21 1.74 -5.55
N TYR A 100 -4.84 1.17 -4.52
CA TYR A 100 -5.98 1.79 -3.84
C TYR A 100 -5.58 3.10 -3.17
N TYR A 101 -4.44 3.13 -2.47
CA TYR A 101 -3.90 4.31 -1.81
C TYR A 101 -3.63 5.47 -2.77
N ILE A 102 -2.96 5.20 -3.90
CA ILE A 102 -2.72 6.23 -4.94
C ILE A 102 -4.05 6.73 -5.51
N TYR A 103 -4.99 5.82 -5.82
CA TYR A 103 -6.29 6.18 -6.36
C TYR A 103 -7.10 7.04 -5.38
N SER A 104 -7.17 6.65 -4.11
CA SER A 104 -7.89 7.39 -3.08
C SER A 104 -7.36 8.81 -2.93
N ASN A 105 -6.04 8.99 -2.97
CA ASN A 105 -5.45 10.33 -2.89
C ASN A 105 -5.79 11.20 -4.12
N LYS A 106 -5.76 10.63 -5.33
CA LYS A 106 -6.21 11.33 -6.54
C LYS A 106 -7.68 11.70 -6.48
N GLN A 107 -8.53 10.80 -6.04
CA GLN A 107 -9.96 11.06 -5.91
C GLN A 107 -10.22 12.20 -4.93
N SER A 108 -9.63 12.16 -3.73
CA SER A 108 -9.80 13.23 -2.74
C SER A 108 -9.25 14.58 -3.20
N TYR A 109 -8.16 14.58 -3.99
CA TYR A 109 -7.64 15.78 -4.63
C TYR A 109 -8.65 16.38 -5.62
N MET A 110 -9.22 15.56 -6.51
CA MET A 110 -10.21 16.03 -7.49
C MET A 110 -11.49 16.54 -6.81
N GLU A 111 -12.01 15.79 -5.84
CA GLU A 111 -13.20 16.18 -5.07
C GLU A 111 -12.99 17.52 -4.35
N TYR A 112 -11.80 17.80 -3.83
CA TYR A 112 -11.49 19.09 -3.24
C TYR A 112 -11.64 20.23 -4.25
N TRP A 113 -11.04 20.09 -5.44
CA TRP A 113 -11.08 21.13 -6.47
C TRP A 113 -12.47 21.34 -7.05
N GLU A 114 -13.24 20.28 -7.28
CA GLU A 114 -14.64 20.37 -7.69
C GLU A 114 -15.47 21.16 -6.68
N ASN A 115 -15.23 20.93 -5.38
CA ASN A 115 -15.89 21.70 -4.32
C ASN A 115 -15.46 23.17 -4.31
N GLN A 116 -14.15 23.46 -4.50
CA GLN A 116 -13.66 24.84 -4.58
C GLN A 116 -14.24 25.60 -5.78
N GLU A 117 -14.30 24.96 -6.95
CA GLU A 117 -14.89 25.54 -8.16
C GLU A 117 -16.37 25.85 -7.95
N LYS A 118 -17.12 24.91 -7.37
CA LYS A 118 -18.54 25.11 -7.05
C LYS A 118 -18.74 26.30 -6.11
N GLU A 119 -17.98 26.38 -5.02
CA GLU A 119 -18.06 27.50 -4.07
C GLU A 119 -17.72 28.85 -4.73
N TYR A 120 -16.75 28.86 -5.64
CA TYR A 120 -16.36 30.06 -6.39
C TYR A 120 -17.49 30.52 -7.34
N LEU A 121 -18.09 29.60 -8.09
CA LEU A 121 -19.21 29.90 -8.99
C LEU A 121 -20.45 30.40 -8.23
N GLU A 122 -20.76 29.81 -7.07
CA GLU A 122 -21.86 30.27 -6.21
C GLU A 122 -21.63 31.69 -5.67
N LYS A 123 -20.37 32.06 -5.36
CA LYS A 123 -20.02 33.42 -4.96
C LYS A 123 -20.21 34.41 -6.10
N LEU A 124 -19.71 34.10 -7.30
CA LEU A 124 -19.88 34.94 -8.49
C LEU A 124 -21.36 35.18 -8.85
N GLN A 125 -22.19 34.13 -8.75
CA GLN A 125 -23.63 34.24 -9.01
C GLN A 125 -24.31 35.17 -7.99
N LYS A 126 -23.95 35.07 -6.70
CA LYS A 126 -24.48 35.95 -5.64
C LYS A 126 -24.05 37.41 -5.81
N GLU A 127 -22.84 37.67 -6.28
CA GLU A 127 -22.34 39.02 -6.54
C GLU A 127 -22.97 39.65 -7.78
N THR A 128 -23.23 38.85 -8.82
CA THR A 128 -23.87 39.31 -10.05
C THR A 128 -25.34 39.66 -9.83
N SER A 129 -26.08 38.87 -9.03
CA SER A 129 -27.49 39.14 -8.70
C SER A 129 -27.72 40.35 -7.77
N LYS A 130 -26.65 40.94 -7.21
CA LYS A 130 -26.73 42.15 -6.38
C LYS A 130 -26.52 43.45 -7.19
N LYS A 131 -26.12 43.34 -8.46
CA LYS A 131 -25.99 44.47 -9.39
C LYS A 131 -27.24 44.55 -10.26
#